data_AF-A0A3A0DV16-F1
#
_entry.id   AF-A0A3A0DV16-F1
#
_cell.length_a   1.000
_cell.length_b   1.000
_cell.length_c   1.000
_cell.angle_alpha   90.00
_cell.angle_beta   90.00
_cell.angle_gamma   90.00
#
_symmetry.space_group_name_H-M   'P 1'
#
loop_
_entity.id
_entity.type
_entity.pdbx_description
1 polymer ?
#
loop_
_entity_poly.entity_id
_entity_poly.type
_entity_poly.pdbx_seq_one_letter_code
_entity_poly.pdbx_strand_id
1 'polypeptide(L)'
;MSRKSLVAVAAGVGILAAAIALAGCNNQQPGHVTDSASGTPSTEQSAASTHRTSTAEKDVTDEHAHKPGAHGGIIVSLGRDSYHVEAVFEQGGLLRLHVLGSDETKVQEIDAQDLLGYIKASDANEAIAVVFKPQPQPGDTAGKTSVFVGRIPADLVGKNLDVTVPSVRIAGERFRLGFTSTPQSHGEDIMPDKVGDDEERDLYLKPGGLYTEADIKANGNATASQKFAGFKSSHDMKPKPGDKICPVTMTKANPKCTWVVGGKTYEFCCPPCVDEFVKLAKENPNDVKDPDAYVKR
;
A
#
# COMPACT_ATOMS: atom_id res chain seq x y z
N MET A 1 -44.09 -3.81 51.03
CA MET A 1 -43.94 -2.47 50.41
C MET A 1 -43.16 -2.66 49.10
N SER A 2 -43.76 -3.18 48.03
CA SER A 2 -44.63 -2.52 47.03
C SER A 2 -44.03 -1.24 46.43
N ARG A 3 -43.47 -1.34 45.22
CA ARG A 3 -43.82 -0.52 44.04
C ARG A 3 -43.22 -1.13 42.78
N LYS A 4 -44.10 -1.72 41.97
CA LYS A 4 -43.90 -2.06 40.56
C LYS A 4 -44.11 -0.78 39.75
N SER A 5 -43.27 -0.51 38.76
CA SER A 5 -43.57 0.46 37.71
C SER A 5 -43.64 -0.25 36.36
N LEU A 6 -44.74 0.02 35.70
CA LEU A 6 -45.30 -0.57 34.49
C LEU A 6 -45.28 0.56 33.45
N VAL A 7 -44.67 0.39 32.27
CA VAL A 7 -44.86 1.32 31.15
C VAL A 7 -44.97 0.54 29.85
N ALA A 8 -45.87 1.04 29.02
CA ALA A 8 -46.67 0.37 28.02
C ALA A 8 -45.99 0.09 26.67
N VAL A 9 -46.59 -0.89 26.01
CA VAL A 9 -46.47 -1.25 24.59
C VAL A 9 -47.10 -0.17 23.72
N ALA A 10 -46.49 0.13 22.57
CA ALA A 10 -47.20 0.69 21.41
C ALA A 10 -46.76 -0.06 20.15
N ALA A 11 -47.68 -0.87 19.63
CA ALA A 11 -47.58 -1.54 18.35
C ALA A 11 -47.99 -0.56 17.23
N GLY A 12 -47.21 -0.51 16.16
CA GLY A 12 -47.54 0.21 14.93
C GLY A 12 -47.49 -0.74 13.74
N VAL A 13 -48.66 -1.25 13.35
CA VAL A 13 -48.88 -1.99 12.10
C VAL A 13 -49.14 -0.98 10.99
N GLY A 14 -48.40 -1.06 9.90
CA GLY A 14 -48.62 -0.28 8.68
C GLY A 14 -48.40 -1.15 7.45
N ILE A 15 -49.46 -1.81 6.99
CA ILE A 15 -49.56 -2.50 5.70
C ILE A 15 -49.90 -1.44 4.65
N LEU A 16 -49.11 -1.33 3.58
CA LEU A 16 -49.61 -0.80 2.31
C LEU A 16 -49.06 -1.65 1.16
N ALA A 17 -49.96 -2.43 0.58
CA ALA A 17 -49.78 -3.11 -0.69
C ALA A 17 -50.12 -2.14 -1.83
N ALA A 18 -49.31 -2.10 -2.87
CA ALA A 18 -49.72 -1.66 -4.19
C ALA A 18 -48.96 -2.47 -5.25
N ALA A 19 -49.67 -3.42 -5.84
CA ALA A 19 -49.28 -4.12 -7.04
C ALA A 19 -49.60 -3.25 -8.25
N ILE A 20 -48.62 -3.06 -9.14
CA ILE A 20 -48.87 -2.67 -10.54
C ILE A 20 -48.12 -3.68 -11.41
N ALA A 21 -48.90 -4.54 -12.05
CA ALA A 21 -48.48 -5.27 -13.24
C ALA A 21 -48.67 -4.37 -14.47
N LEU A 22 -47.85 -4.56 -15.51
CA LEU A 22 -48.26 -4.69 -16.92
C LEU A 22 -47.02 -4.81 -17.84
N ALA A 23 -47.13 -5.76 -18.78
CA ALA A 23 -46.52 -5.99 -20.11
C ALA A 23 -45.31 -5.12 -20.58
N GLY A 24 -44.34 -5.60 -21.36
CA GLY A 24 -44.26 -6.76 -22.26
C GLY A 24 -43.26 -6.47 -23.41
N CYS A 25 -43.07 -7.48 -24.27
CA CYS A 25 -42.50 -7.44 -25.63
C CYS A 25 -40.96 -7.40 -25.84
N ASN A 26 -40.41 -8.62 -25.88
CA ASN A 26 -39.63 -9.20 -26.99
C ASN A 26 -39.40 -8.29 -28.23
N ASN A 27 -38.14 -8.08 -28.62
CA ASN A 27 -37.83 -7.77 -30.02
C ASN A 27 -36.55 -8.49 -30.48
N GLN A 28 -36.78 -9.42 -31.39
CA GLN A 28 -35.83 -10.21 -32.15
C GLN A 28 -35.85 -9.60 -33.55
N GLN A 29 -34.70 -9.20 -34.10
CA GLN A 29 -34.63 -8.99 -35.55
C GLN A 29 -33.34 -9.56 -36.15
N PRO A 30 -33.44 -10.30 -37.27
CA PRO A 30 -32.33 -10.94 -37.96
C PRO A 30 -31.66 -10.00 -38.96
N GLY A 31 -30.51 -10.45 -39.47
CA GLY A 31 -29.57 -9.67 -40.27
C GLY A 31 -30.02 -9.24 -41.66
N HIS A 32 -29.15 -8.47 -42.30
CA HIS A 32 -29.14 -8.26 -43.74
C HIS A 32 -27.70 -8.39 -44.26
N VAL A 33 -27.62 -9.11 -45.37
CA VAL A 33 -26.44 -9.53 -46.14
C VAL A 33 -26.14 -8.49 -47.24
N THR A 34 -25.12 -8.76 -48.04
CA THR A 34 -24.77 -8.19 -49.38
C THR A 34 -23.91 -6.92 -49.33
N ASP A 35 -22.88 -6.73 -50.16
CA ASP A 35 -22.21 -7.59 -51.14
C ASP A 35 -20.86 -6.94 -51.55
N SER A 36 -19.94 -7.79 -51.96
CA SER A 36 -18.98 -7.67 -53.08
C SER A 36 -18.66 -6.29 -53.69
N ALA A 37 -17.36 -5.96 -53.80
CA ALA A 37 -16.59 -6.14 -55.05
C ALA A 37 -15.27 -5.32 -55.09
N SER A 38 -14.16 -6.07 -55.19
CA SER A 38 -13.01 -5.94 -56.09
C SER A 38 -12.59 -4.57 -56.67
N GLY A 39 -11.29 -4.26 -56.51
CA GLY A 39 -10.57 -3.30 -57.34
C GLY A 39 -9.08 -3.16 -56.98
N THR A 40 -8.25 -4.08 -57.49
CA THR A 40 -6.78 -3.91 -57.70
C THR A 40 -6.59 -3.47 -59.18
N PRO A 41 -5.47 -2.89 -59.69
CA PRO A 41 -4.10 -2.99 -59.19
C PRO A 41 -3.18 -1.75 -59.44
N SER A 42 -1.85 -1.99 -59.28
CA SER A 42 -0.67 -1.26 -59.82
C SER A 42 -0.04 -0.22 -58.88
N THR A 43 1.28 -0.04 -58.76
CA THR A 43 2.50 -0.72 -59.28
C THR A 43 3.69 -0.15 -58.49
N GLU A 44 4.70 -0.99 -58.24
CA GLU A 44 6.13 -0.76 -57.96
C GLU A 44 6.64 0.65 -57.56
N GLN A 45 7.43 0.75 -56.49
CA GLN A 45 8.89 0.94 -56.61
C GLN A 45 9.67 0.77 -55.29
N SER A 46 10.84 0.19 -55.46
CA SER A 46 11.88 -0.26 -54.53
C SER A 46 12.60 0.85 -53.76
N ALA A 47 13.00 0.58 -52.50
CA ALA A 47 14.35 0.85 -51.97
C ALA A 47 14.54 0.37 -50.52
N ALA A 48 15.50 -0.54 -50.35
CA ALA A 48 16.39 -0.79 -49.20
C ALA A 48 15.95 -0.30 -47.79
N SER A 49 15.54 -1.26 -46.94
CA SER A 49 15.46 -1.09 -45.49
C SER A 49 16.66 -1.77 -44.84
N THR A 50 17.70 -1.00 -44.52
CA THR A 50 18.84 -1.44 -43.70
C THR A 50 18.50 -1.19 -42.23
N HIS A 51 18.51 -2.28 -41.47
CA HIS A 51 18.50 -2.38 -40.00
C HIS A 51 18.57 -1.04 -39.22
N ARG A 52 17.42 -0.59 -38.72
CA ARG A 52 17.37 0.24 -37.50
C ARG A 52 17.36 -0.70 -36.30
N THR A 53 18.43 -0.59 -35.53
CA THR A 53 18.58 -1.14 -34.18
C THR A 53 17.33 -0.85 -33.36
N SER A 54 16.64 -1.92 -32.97
CA SER A 54 15.55 -1.90 -32.01
C SER A 54 16.08 -1.37 -30.69
N THR A 55 15.78 -0.10 -30.39
CA THR A 55 15.89 0.42 -29.03
C THR A 55 14.90 -0.37 -28.20
N ALA A 56 15.41 -1.20 -27.30
CA ALA A 56 14.61 -1.88 -26.30
C ALA A 56 13.85 -0.81 -25.50
N GLU A 57 12.52 -0.82 -25.60
CA GLU A 57 11.64 -0.19 -24.63
C GLU A 57 11.97 -0.79 -23.27
N LYS A 58 12.66 0.01 -22.45
CA LYS A 58 12.66 -0.19 -21.00
C LYS A 58 11.24 0.11 -20.54
N ASP A 59 10.50 -0.94 -20.26
CA ASP A 59 9.36 -0.90 -19.34
C ASP A 59 9.92 -0.49 -17.98
N VAL A 60 9.91 0.82 -17.71
CA VAL A 60 10.21 1.39 -16.41
C VAL A 60 8.92 1.29 -15.62
N THR A 61 8.76 0.16 -14.93
CA THR A 61 7.86 0.09 -13.78
C THR A 61 8.49 0.97 -12.71
N ASP A 62 8.07 2.23 -12.71
CA ASP A 62 8.43 3.24 -11.71
C ASP A 62 7.74 2.81 -10.41
N GLU A 63 8.40 1.97 -9.61
CA GLU A 63 7.94 1.56 -8.28
C GLU A 63 8.05 2.76 -7.34
N HIS A 64 7.02 3.60 -7.33
CA HIS A 64 6.95 4.76 -6.45
C HIS A 64 6.72 4.31 -5.00
N ALA A 65 7.59 4.76 -4.09
CA ALA A 65 7.40 4.55 -2.65
C ALA A 65 6.14 5.26 -2.15
N HIS A 66 5.17 4.51 -1.67
CA HIS A 66 3.96 5.05 -1.05
C HIS A 66 4.29 5.74 0.28
N LYS A 67 3.81 6.98 0.44
CA LYS A 67 3.94 7.73 1.70
C LYS A 67 2.98 7.14 2.74
N PRO A 68 3.23 7.30 4.05
CA PRO A 68 2.20 7.04 5.06
C PRO A 68 0.94 7.83 4.69
N GLY A 69 -0.22 7.16 4.68
CA GLY A 69 -1.46 7.81 4.30
C GLY A 69 -1.87 8.91 5.27
N ALA A 70 -2.79 9.77 4.83
CA ALA A 70 -3.22 10.94 5.60
C ALA A 70 -3.79 10.58 6.99
N HIS A 71 -4.26 9.34 7.15
CA HIS A 71 -4.81 8.82 8.39
C HIS A 71 -3.83 7.88 9.13
N GLY A 72 -2.57 7.81 8.68
CA GLY A 72 -1.57 6.88 9.20
C GLY A 72 -1.83 5.43 8.80
N GLY A 73 -2.64 5.20 7.77
CA GLY A 73 -2.99 3.87 7.27
C GLY A 73 -2.01 3.33 6.24
N ILE A 74 -2.29 2.10 5.81
CA ILE A 74 -1.54 1.37 4.77
C ILE A 74 -2.16 1.70 3.42
N ILE A 75 -1.40 2.32 2.53
CA ILE A 75 -1.86 2.61 1.15
C ILE A 75 -1.60 1.41 0.26
N VAL A 76 -2.59 1.05 -0.55
CA VAL A 76 -2.54 -0.03 -1.53
C VAL A 76 -3.01 0.47 -2.89
N SER A 77 -2.15 0.37 -3.90
CA SER A 77 -2.50 0.70 -5.29
C SER A 77 -3.42 -0.32 -5.93
N LEU A 78 -4.36 0.18 -6.74
CA LEU A 78 -5.26 -0.61 -7.58
C LEU A 78 -5.25 -0.07 -9.01
N GLY A 79 -5.27 -0.99 -9.99
CA GLY A 79 -5.43 -0.62 -11.39
C GLY A 79 -4.29 0.22 -11.96
N ARG A 80 -3.04 -0.17 -11.70
CA ARG A 80 -1.83 0.56 -12.14
C ARG A 80 -1.82 2.01 -11.63
N ASP A 81 -1.96 2.16 -10.31
CA ASP A 81 -1.97 3.45 -9.60
C ASP A 81 -3.09 4.42 -10.01
N SER A 82 -4.11 3.93 -10.71
CA SER A 82 -5.28 4.74 -11.05
C SER A 82 -6.12 5.05 -9.81
N TYR A 83 -6.07 4.17 -8.81
CA TYR A 83 -6.79 4.28 -7.55
C TYR A 83 -5.90 3.78 -6.43
N HIS A 84 -6.14 4.29 -5.22
CA HIS A 84 -5.50 3.78 -4.02
C HIS A 84 -6.55 3.46 -2.95
N VAL A 85 -6.22 2.58 -2.03
CA VAL A 85 -7.01 2.34 -0.82
C VAL A 85 -6.12 2.49 0.40
N GLU A 86 -6.51 3.37 1.32
CA GLU A 86 -5.86 3.49 2.62
C GLU A 86 -6.62 2.64 3.65
N ALA A 87 -5.94 1.64 4.21
CA ALA A 87 -6.45 0.79 5.28
C ALA A 87 -6.02 1.32 6.65
N VAL A 88 -7.00 1.67 7.48
CA VAL A 88 -6.80 2.25 8.81
C VAL A 88 -7.37 1.31 9.88
N PHE A 89 -6.52 0.92 10.82
CA PHE A 89 -6.91 0.13 11.98
C PHE A 89 -7.30 1.07 13.13
N GLU A 90 -8.55 0.98 13.58
CA GLU A 90 -9.06 1.80 14.68
C GLU A 90 -9.16 1.00 15.99
N GLN A 91 -9.23 1.73 17.10
CA GLN A 91 -9.56 1.16 18.40
C GLN A 91 -10.92 0.45 18.36
N GLY A 92 -11.05 -0.65 19.12
CA GLY A 92 -12.26 -1.46 19.14
C GLY A 92 -12.37 -2.49 18.01
N GLY A 93 -11.31 -2.66 17.21
CA GLY A 93 -11.22 -3.67 16.16
C GLY A 93 -12.00 -3.31 14.90
N LEU A 94 -12.11 -2.02 14.58
CA LEU A 94 -12.65 -1.57 13.29
C LEU A 94 -11.51 -1.45 12.28
N LEU A 95 -11.80 -1.86 11.05
CA LEU A 95 -10.93 -1.66 9.90
C LEU A 95 -11.67 -0.79 8.89
N ARG A 96 -11.12 0.39 8.63
CA ARG A 96 -11.64 1.35 7.67
C ARG A 96 -10.81 1.31 6.39
N LEU A 97 -11.49 1.30 5.25
CA LEU A 97 -10.87 1.37 3.92
C LEU A 97 -11.33 2.68 3.28
N HIS A 98 -10.41 3.63 3.10
CA HIS A 98 -10.65 4.86 2.36
C HIS A 98 -10.28 4.65 0.90
N VAL A 99 -11.20 4.95 -0.01
CA VAL A 99 -10.91 4.91 -1.44
C VAL A 99 -10.39 6.28 -1.88
N LEU A 100 -9.25 6.26 -2.55
CA LEU A 100 -8.48 7.42 -2.96
C LEU A 100 -8.28 7.37 -4.49
N GLY A 101 -8.06 8.53 -5.09
CA GLY A 101 -7.80 8.65 -6.52
C GLY A 101 -6.37 8.22 -6.87
N SER A 102 -5.96 8.54 -8.10
CA SER A 102 -4.56 8.43 -8.51
C SER A 102 -3.63 9.37 -7.72
N ASP A 103 -4.18 10.48 -7.24
CA ASP A 103 -3.57 11.32 -6.22
C ASP A 103 -4.04 10.83 -4.85
N GLU A 104 -3.14 10.23 -4.07
CA GLU A 104 -3.40 9.67 -2.72
C GLU A 104 -3.96 10.71 -1.74
N THR A 105 -3.81 12.01 -2.03
CA THR A 105 -4.38 13.08 -1.20
C THR A 105 -5.85 13.39 -1.52
N LYS A 106 -6.39 12.84 -2.61
CA LYS A 106 -7.75 13.07 -3.08
C LYS A 106 -8.63 11.86 -2.78
N VAL A 107 -9.72 12.12 -2.05
CA VAL A 107 -10.78 11.15 -1.81
C VAL A 107 -11.48 10.80 -3.12
N GLN A 108 -11.70 9.51 -3.36
CA GLN A 108 -12.42 8.99 -4.52
C GLN A 108 -13.69 8.27 -4.07
N GLU A 109 -14.84 8.88 -4.32
CA GLU A 109 -16.13 8.22 -4.15
C GLU A 109 -16.36 7.15 -5.22
N ILE A 110 -16.98 6.03 -4.82
CA ILE A 110 -17.38 4.93 -5.68
C ILE A 110 -18.81 4.50 -5.36
N ASP A 111 -19.44 3.72 -6.23
CA ASP A 111 -20.79 3.22 -5.98
C ASP A 111 -20.85 2.42 -4.66
N ALA A 112 -21.83 2.73 -3.83
CA ALA A 112 -22.03 2.06 -2.55
C ALA A 112 -22.31 0.57 -2.79
N GLN A 113 -21.48 -0.29 -2.20
CA GLN A 113 -21.55 -1.74 -2.35
C GLN A 113 -21.05 -2.42 -1.07
N ASP A 114 -21.51 -3.63 -0.79
CA ASP A 114 -20.90 -4.44 0.26
C ASP A 114 -19.63 -5.08 -0.29
N LEU A 115 -18.53 -5.01 0.45
CA LEU A 115 -17.29 -5.70 0.09
C LEU A 115 -17.14 -6.93 0.97
N LEU A 116 -17.07 -8.11 0.35
CA LEU A 116 -16.69 -9.34 1.06
C LEU A 116 -15.17 -9.41 1.11
N GLY A 117 -14.61 -9.37 2.32
CA GLY A 117 -13.19 -9.61 2.55
C GLY A 117 -12.94 -10.85 3.41
N TYR A 118 -11.67 -11.25 3.43
CA TYR A 118 -11.15 -12.37 4.16
C TYR A 118 -9.96 -11.88 4.98
N ILE A 119 -9.99 -12.13 6.28
CA ILE A 119 -8.97 -11.70 7.22
C ILE A 119 -8.40 -12.94 7.90
N LYS A 120 -7.08 -13.09 7.90
CA LYS A 120 -6.38 -14.13 8.66
C LYS A 120 -5.21 -13.52 9.41
N ALA A 121 -4.76 -14.17 10.47
CA ALA A 121 -3.42 -13.87 10.99
C ALA A 121 -2.37 -14.24 9.93
N SER A 122 -1.28 -13.47 9.83
CA SER A 122 -0.29 -13.68 8.76
C SER A 122 0.39 -15.05 8.81
N ASP A 123 0.47 -15.66 9.99
CA ASP A 123 0.99 -17.01 10.23
C ASP A 123 -0.07 -18.12 10.13
N ALA A 124 -1.34 -17.76 9.91
CA ALA A 124 -2.45 -18.71 9.79
C ALA A 124 -2.77 -19.06 8.33
N ASN A 125 -3.31 -20.26 8.14
CA ASN A 125 -3.79 -20.77 6.84
C ASN A 125 -5.30 -20.53 6.61
N GLU A 126 -6.05 -20.33 7.70
CA GLU A 126 -7.50 -20.15 7.64
C GLU A 126 -7.86 -18.67 7.72
N ALA A 127 -8.79 -18.24 6.87
CA ALA A 127 -9.29 -16.88 6.84
C ALA A 127 -10.76 -16.81 7.26
N ILE A 128 -11.10 -15.75 7.98
CA ILE A 128 -12.45 -15.45 8.44
C ILE A 128 -13.05 -14.43 7.46
N ALA A 129 -14.26 -14.71 6.97
CA ALA A 129 -14.98 -13.79 6.12
C ALA A 129 -15.53 -12.60 6.93
N VAL A 130 -15.31 -11.39 6.42
CA VAL A 130 -15.80 -10.13 6.99
C VAL A 130 -16.46 -9.33 5.89
N VAL A 131 -17.63 -8.75 6.19
CA VAL A 131 -18.30 -7.82 5.28
C VAL A 131 -17.92 -6.39 5.68
N PHE A 132 -17.34 -5.65 4.74
CA PHE A 132 -17.14 -4.22 4.86
C PHE A 132 -18.35 -3.50 4.28
N LYS A 133 -18.99 -2.69 5.11
CA LYS A 133 -20.19 -1.93 4.74
C LYS A 133 -19.80 -0.54 4.24
N PRO A 134 -20.48 0.00 3.23
CA PRO A 134 -20.27 1.38 2.81
C PRO A 134 -20.67 2.32 3.96
N GLN A 135 -19.85 3.32 4.23
CA GLN A 135 -20.11 4.38 5.20
C GLN A 135 -19.92 5.75 4.52
N PRO A 136 -20.93 6.23 3.77
CA PRO A 136 -20.86 7.52 3.09
C PRO A 136 -20.44 8.65 4.04
N GLN A 137 -19.55 9.51 3.56
CA GLN A 137 -19.03 10.67 4.28
C GLN A 137 -19.72 11.96 3.83
N PRO A 138 -19.65 13.03 4.65
CA PRO A 138 -20.03 14.37 4.19
C PRO A 138 -19.25 14.74 2.93
N GLY A 139 -19.96 15.01 1.83
CA GLY A 139 -19.37 15.33 0.53
C GLY A 139 -19.47 14.21 -0.50
N ASP A 140 -19.73 12.96 -0.07
CA ASP A 140 -20.04 11.89 -1.01
C ASP A 140 -21.40 12.15 -1.70
N THR A 141 -21.46 11.86 -2.99
CA THR A 141 -22.69 11.91 -3.78
C THR A 141 -23.68 10.85 -3.29
N ALA A 142 -24.98 11.15 -3.38
CA ALA A 142 -26.03 10.20 -3.02
C ALA A 142 -25.86 8.86 -3.77
N GLY A 143 -25.88 7.75 -3.02
CA GLY A 143 -25.68 6.39 -3.56
C GLY A 143 -24.21 5.97 -3.72
N LYS A 144 -23.27 6.86 -3.40
CA LYS A 144 -21.84 6.57 -3.40
C LYS A 144 -21.25 6.58 -1.99
N THR A 145 -20.03 6.08 -1.88
CA THR A 145 -19.23 6.15 -0.68
C THR A 145 -17.75 6.27 -1.04
N SER A 146 -16.99 6.96 -0.22
CA SER A 146 -15.54 6.94 -0.24
C SER A 146 -14.93 6.05 0.84
N VAL A 147 -15.74 5.45 1.72
CA VAL A 147 -15.26 4.74 2.91
C VAL A 147 -16.04 3.45 3.15
N PHE A 148 -15.32 2.37 3.45
CA PHE A 148 -15.90 1.11 3.89
C PHE A 148 -15.43 0.75 5.29
N VAL A 149 -16.30 0.17 6.10
CA VAL A 149 -15.96 -0.26 7.47
C VAL A 149 -16.33 -1.71 7.69
N GLY A 150 -15.36 -2.48 8.15
CA GLY A 150 -15.51 -3.85 8.61
C GLY A 150 -15.08 -3.99 10.06
N ARG A 151 -15.52 -5.07 10.72
CA ARG A 151 -15.09 -5.40 12.07
C ARG A 151 -14.14 -6.59 12.04
N ILE A 152 -12.96 -6.39 12.60
CA ILE A 152 -11.97 -7.44 12.79
C ILE A 152 -12.51 -8.40 13.87
N PRO A 153 -12.47 -9.72 13.61
CA PRO A 153 -12.78 -10.73 14.62
C PRO A 153 -11.95 -10.51 15.90
N ALA A 154 -12.57 -10.66 17.07
CA ALA A 154 -11.95 -10.29 18.35
C ALA A 154 -10.64 -11.07 18.63
N ASP A 155 -10.53 -12.30 18.12
CA ASP A 155 -9.35 -13.16 18.19
C ASP A 155 -8.21 -12.72 17.26
N LEU A 156 -8.47 -11.81 16.33
CA LEU A 156 -7.51 -11.25 15.38
C LEU A 156 -7.08 -9.82 15.71
N VAL A 157 -7.76 -9.14 16.64
CA VAL A 157 -7.40 -7.77 17.06
C VAL A 157 -6.01 -7.74 17.68
N GLY A 158 -5.16 -6.81 17.21
CA GLY A 158 -3.79 -6.63 17.69
C GLY A 158 -2.76 -7.61 17.14
N LYS A 159 -3.15 -8.50 16.21
CA LYS A 159 -2.24 -9.40 15.48
C LYS A 159 -1.80 -8.78 14.15
N ASN A 160 -0.77 -9.37 13.55
CA ASN A 160 -0.44 -9.15 12.14
C ASN A 160 -1.45 -9.90 11.28
N LEU A 161 -2.08 -9.21 10.34
CA LEU A 161 -3.19 -9.72 9.54
C LEU A 161 -2.88 -9.65 8.07
N ASP A 162 -3.26 -10.67 7.32
CA ASP A 162 -3.42 -10.59 5.87
C ASP A 162 -4.89 -10.37 5.56
N VAL A 163 -5.17 -9.32 4.79
CA VAL A 163 -6.52 -8.95 4.36
C VAL A 163 -6.60 -9.11 2.85
N THR A 164 -7.67 -9.73 2.37
CA THR A 164 -7.99 -9.81 0.94
C THR A 164 -9.45 -9.47 0.69
N VAL A 165 -9.70 -8.54 -0.23
CA VAL A 165 -11.03 -8.24 -0.77
C VAL A 165 -11.02 -8.63 -2.26
N PRO A 166 -11.63 -9.77 -2.65
CA PRO A 166 -11.53 -10.29 -4.03
C PRO A 166 -12.30 -9.51 -5.09
N SER A 167 -13.09 -8.51 -4.68
CA SER A 167 -13.93 -7.74 -5.59
C SER A 167 -14.25 -6.39 -4.97
N VAL A 168 -13.57 -5.35 -5.46
CA VAL A 168 -13.97 -3.95 -5.29
C VAL A 168 -14.33 -3.42 -6.68
N ARG A 169 -15.53 -2.88 -6.86
CA ARG A 169 -15.91 -2.29 -8.15
C ARG A 169 -15.71 -0.78 -8.14
N ILE A 170 -14.93 -0.27 -9.08
CA ILE A 170 -14.65 1.16 -9.23
C ILE A 170 -14.86 1.50 -10.71
N ALA A 171 -15.74 2.47 -11.01
CA ALA A 171 -16.07 2.88 -12.38
C ALA A 171 -16.47 1.71 -13.33
N GLY A 172 -17.13 0.68 -12.81
CA GLY A 172 -17.54 -0.51 -13.57
C GLY A 172 -16.46 -1.59 -13.74
N GLU A 173 -15.21 -1.28 -13.40
CA GLU A 173 -14.11 -2.24 -13.36
C GLU A 173 -14.04 -2.95 -12.01
N ARG A 174 -13.41 -4.13 -11.97
CA ARG A 174 -13.30 -4.96 -10.76
C ARG A 174 -11.83 -5.15 -10.38
N PHE A 175 -11.50 -4.77 -9.15
CA PHE A 175 -10.17 -4.86 -8.59
C PHE A 175 -10.13 -5.86 -7.44
N ARG A 176 -8.94 -6.43 -7.20
CA ARG A 176 -8.62 -7.20 -6.00
C ARG A 176 -7.74 -6.32 -5.11
N LEU A 177 -8.15 -6.17 -3.86
CA LEU A 177 -7.38 -5.52 -2.82
C LEU A 177 -6.76 -6.59 -1.92
N GLY A 178 -5.48 -6.47 -1.62
CA GLY A 178 -4.79 -7.34 -0.68
C GLY A 178 -3.67 -6.58 0.03
N PHE A 179 -3.54 -6.74 1.33
CA PHE A 179 -2.48 -6.12 2.12
C PHE A 179 -2.23 -6.88 3.42
N THR A 180 -1.07 -6.62 4.01
CA THR A 180 -0.70 -7.13 5.34
C THR A 180 -0.67 -5.96 6.33
N SER A 181 -1.15 -6.15 7.56
CA SER A 181 -1.35 -5.07 8.55
C SER A 181 -0.06 -4.56 9.20
N THR A 182 1.05 -5.24 9.00
CA THR A 182 2.35 -4.65 9.30
C THR A 182 2.65 -3.62 8.23
N PRO A 183 3.04 -2.37 8.57
CA PRO A 183 3.72 -1.53 7.59
C PRO A 183 4.81 -2.40 6.98
N GLN A 184 4.86 -2.50 5.65
CA GLN A 184 5.79 -3.40 4.96
C GLN A 184 7.15 -3.36 5.65
N SER A 185 7.45 -4.39 6.44
CA SER A 185 8.82 -4.66 6.80
C SER A 185 9.40 -5.13 5.47
N HIS A 186 10.11 -4.21 4.82
CA HIS A 186 10.73 -4.36 3.51
C HIS A 186 11.18 -5.81 3.26
N GLY A 187 10.35 -6.52 2.51
CA GLY A 187 10.53 -7.89 2.03
C GLY A 187 9.38 -8.06 1.04
N GLU A 188 9.60 -8.32 -0.24
CA GLU A 188 10.68 -9.01 -0.91
C GLU A 188 11.09 -8.13 -2.12
N ASP A 189 12.38 -8.09 -2.47
CA ASP A 189 12.95 -7.44 -3.68
C ASP A 189 13.11 -5.90 -3.80
N ILE A 190 12.62 -5.05 -2.89
CA ILE A 190 12.85 -3.58 -3.02
C ILE A 190 13.96 -3.12 -2.08
N MET A 191 15.19 -3.00 -2.60
CA MET A 191 16.21 -2.18 -1.95
C MET A 191 15.78 -0.72 -2.06
N PRO A 192 15.84 0.09 -0.99
CA PRO A 192 15.56 1.51 -1.13
C PRO A 192 16.52 2.11 -2.15
N ASP A 193 16.00 2.97 -3.01
CA ASP A 193 16.82 3.74 -3.92
C ASP A 193 17.70 4.72 -3.14
N LYS A 194 18.87 5.02 -3.70
CA LYS A 194 19.72 6.08 -3.18
C LYS A 194 18.97 7.42 -3.31
N VAL A 195 18.99 8.24 -2.25
CA VAL A 195 18.54 9.64 -2.30
C VAL A 195 19.38 10.49 -3.27
N GLY A 196 18.78 11.47 -3.94
CA GLY A 196 19.48 12.36 -4.88
C GLY A 196 20.59 13.17 -4.20
N ASP A 197 21.64 13.58 -4.93
CA ASP A 197 22.86 14.13 -4.31
C ASP A 197 22.65 15.38 -3.42
N ASP A 198 21.72 16.28 -3.78
CA ASP A 198 21.41 17.47 -2.96
C ASP A 198 20.59 17.11 -1.71
N GLU A 199 19.62 16.20 -1.86
CA GLU A 199 18.80 15.68 -0.76
C GLU A 199 19.65 14.84 0.20
N GLU A 200 20.63 14.10 -0.33
CA GLU A 200 21.61 13.32 0.43
C GLU A 200 22.41 14.23 1.36
N ARG A 201 22.90 15.38 0.85
CA ARG A 201 23.64 16.33 1.68
C ARG A 201 22.78 16.87 2.82
N ASP A 202 21.53 17.22 2.55
CA ASP A 202 20.61 17.70 3.58
C ASP A 202 20.26 16.61 4.60
N LEU A 203 20.11 15.36 4.14
CA LEU A 203 19.87 14.21 5.00
C LEU A 203 21.06 13.94 5.94
N TYR A 204 22.30 14.06 5.48
CA TYR A 204 23.46 13.68 6.28
C TYR A 204 24.16 14.83 7.01
N LEU A 205 24.05 16.07 6.53
CA LEU A 205 24.83 17.21 7.02
C LEU A 205 23.99 18.24 7.80
N LYS A 206 22.68 18.00 7.97
CA LYS A 206 21.82 18.77 8.88
C LYS A 206 21.33 17.87 10.01
N PRO A 207 21.41 18.30 11.28
CA PRO A 207 20.86 17.52 12.39
C PRO A 207 19.32 17.53 12.38
N GLY A 208 18.71 16.53 13.02
CA GLY A 208 17.26 16.42 13.21
C GLY A 208 16.89 15.19 14.04
N GLY A 209 15.82 15.27 14.83
CA GLY A 209 15.36 14.16 15.69
C GLY A 209 16.48 13.58 16.56
N LEU A 210 16.72 12.27 16.45
CA LEU A 210 17.79 11.54 17.13
C LEU A 210 19.17 11.70 16.47
N TYR A 211 19.24 12.21 15.24
CA TYR A 211 20.49 12.41 14.51
C TYR A 211 21.06 13.81 14.77
N THR A 212 22.13 13.86 15.55
CA THR A 212 22.69 15.09 16.11
C THR A 212 23.93 15.58 15.36
N GLU A 213 24.38 16.80 15.64
CA GLU A 213 25.65 17.33 15.11
C GLU A 213 26.87 16.50 15.56
N ALA A 214 26.79 15.90 16.75
CA ALA A 214 27.81 14.98 17.23
C ALA A 214 27.88 13.70 16.36
N ASP A 215 26.73 13.21 15.89
CA ASP A 215 26.66 12.05 14.99
C ASP A 215 27.23 12.40 13.61
N ILE A 216 26.90 13.58 13.07
CA ILE A 216 27.45 14.06 11.78
C ILE A 216 28.98 14.08 11.85
N LYS A 217 29.53 14.63 12.93
CA LYS A 217 30.98 14.66 13.17
C LYS A 217 31.56 13.26 13.35
N ALA A 218 30.89 12.38 14.10
CA ALA A 218 31.31 10.99 14.29
C ALA A 218 31.32 10.19 12.98
N ASN A 219 30.46 10.55 12.03
CA ASN A 219 30.44 9.98 10.68
C ASN A 219 31.40 10.66 9.69
N GLY A 220 32.20 11.62 10.16
CA GLY A 220 33.25 12.26 9.36
C GLY A 220 32.78 13.45 8.52
N ASN A 221 31.61 14.03 8.81
CA ASN A 221 30.99 15.10 8.01
C ASN A 221 30.82 14.70 6.53
N ALA A 222 30.51 13.44 6.30
CA ALA A 222 30.36 12.84 4.99
C ALA A 222 28.92 12.33 4.78
N THR A 223 28.51 12.20 3.52
CA THR A 223 27.30 11.44 3.16
C THR A 223 27.59 9.94 3.11
N ALA A 224 26.55 9.09 3.04
CA ALA A 224 26.74 7.65 2.85
C ALA A 224 27.46 7.34 1.53
N SER A 225 27.13 8.02 0.44
CA SER A 225 27.80 7.83 -0.86
C SER A 225 29.29 8.15 -0.80
N GLN A 226 29.67 9.17 -0.03
CA GLN A 226 31.08 9.52 0.16
C GLN A 226 31.81 8.48 1.04
N LYS A 227 31.20 8.09 2.16
CA LYS A 227 31.81 7.15 3.12
C LYS A 227 31.93 5.73 2.54
N PHE A 228 30.98 5.32 1.72
CA PHE A 228 30.89 3.97 1.16
C PHE A 228 31.16 3.94 -0.35
N ALA A 229 31.93 4.88 -0.88
CA ALA A 229 32.34 4.88 -2.28
C ALA A 229 33.03 3.55 -2.65
N GLY A 230 32.53 2.88 -3.69
CA GLY A 230 33.04 1.57 -4.13
C GLY A 230 32.69 0.40 -3.20
N PHE A 231 31.83 0.60 -2.21
CA PHE A 231 31.35 -0.47 -1.34
C PHE A 231 30.49 -1.47 -2.13
N LYS A 232 30.76 -2.76 -1.92
CA LYS A 232 29.95 -3.84 -2.50
C LYS A 232 28.95 -4.34 -1.47
N SER A 233 27.68 -4.02 -1.70
CA SER A 233 26.57 -4.51 -0.88
C SER A 233 26.48 -6.03 -0.92
N SER A 234 26.15 -6.63 0.23
CA SER A 234 25.94 -8.07 0.37
C SER A 234 24.64 -8.27 1.13
N HIS A 235 23.68 -8.89 0.46
CA HIS A 235 22.33 -9.07 0.98
C HIS A 235 22.14 -10.56 1.29
N ASP A 236 22.51 -10.95 2.50
CA ASP A 236 22.18 -12.29 3.00
C ASP A 236 20.83 -12.23 3.71
N MET A 237 19.79 -12.68 3.00
CA MET A 237 18.40 -12.73 3.47
C MET A 237 18.16 -13.79 4.54
N LYS A 238 19.18 -14.60 4.89
CA LYS A 238 19.06 -15.72 5.84
C LYS A 238 20.01 -15.54 7.03
N PRO A 239 19.88 -14.45 7.81
CA PRO A 239 20.68 -14.28 9.02
C PRO A 239 20.40 -15.42 10.00
N LYS A 240 21.46 -15.92 10.62
CA LYS A 240 21.39 -16.96 11.65
C LYS A 240 21.12 -16.33 13.02
N PRO A 241 20.51 -17.06 13.97
CA PRO A 241 20.45 -16.60 15.36
C PRO A 241 21.83 -16.14 15.86
N GLY A 242 21.89 -14.94 16.43
CA GLY A 242 23.11 -14.26 16.85
C GLY A 242 23.75 -13.34 15.80
N ASP A 243 23.36 -13.41 14.53
CA ASP A 243 23.83 -12.45 13.52
C ASP A 243 23.21 -11.07 13.78
N LYS A 244 24.03 -10.02 13.60
CA LYS A 244 23.53 -8.65 13.49
C LYS A 244 22.74 -8.48 12.21
N ILE A 245 21.61 -7.79 12.31
CA ILE A 245 20.71 -7.56 11.18
C ILE A 245 20.57 -6.08 10.86
N CYS A 246 20.38 -5.77 9.59
CA CYS A 246 20.12 -4.42 9.12
C CYS A 246 18.82 -3.90 9.75
N PRO A 247 18.82 -2.72 10.41
CA PRO A 247 17.62 -2.16 11.01
C PRO A 247 16.46 -1.91 10.05
N VAL A 248 16.75 -1.75 8.75
CA VAL A 248 15.77 -1.43 7.71
C VAL A 248 15.18 -2.69 7.08
N THR A 249 16.03 -3.62 6.63
CA THR A 249 15.59 -4.78 5.84
C THR A 249 15.59 -6.09 6.62
N MET A 250 16.08 -6.10 7.87
CA MET A 250 16.25 -7.30 8.70
C MET A 250 17.15 -8.39 8.09
N THR A 251 17.85 -8.09 7.01
CA THR A 251 18.87 -8.96 6.40
C THR A 251 20.16 -8.95 7.21
N LYS A 252 21.09 -9.85 6.95
CA LYS A 252 22.39 -9.85 7.63
C LYS A 252 23.11 -8.51 7.40
N ALA A 253 23.46 -7.83 8.48
CA ALA A 253 24.23 -6.59 8.39
C ALA A 253 25.67 -6.86 7.94
N ASN A 254 26.28 -5.87 7.30
CA ASN A 254 27.69 -5.88 6.98
C ASN A 254 28.45 -5.02 8.01
N PRO A 255 29.40 -5.59 8.77
CA PRO A 255 30.13 -4.84 9.80
C PRO A 255 31.03 -3.74 9.23
N LYS A 256 31.20 -3.66 7.90
CA LYS A 256 31.89 -2.56 7.21
C LYS A 256 30.96 -1.41 6.81
N CYS A 257 29.64 -1.61 6.82
CA CYS A 257 28.66 -0.57 6.53
C CYS A 257 28.04 -0.09 7.84
N THR A 258 28.69 0.88 8.48
CA THR A 258 28.29 1.35 9.81
C THR A 258 28.02 2.84 9.84
N TRP A 259 26.99 3.25 10.58
CA TRP A 259 26.63 4.65 10.79
C TRP A 259 26.33 4.94 12.25
N VAL A 260 26.70 6.13 12.71
CA VAL A 260 26.40 6.60 14.07
C VAL A 260 25.11 7.42 14.05
N VAL A 261 24.17 7.08 14.95
CA VAL A 261 22.91 7.80 15.16
C VAL A 261 22.60 7.83 16.66
N GLY A 262 22.32 9.00 17.24
CA GLY A 262 22.05 9.11 18.67
C GLY A 262 23.21 8.65 19.56
N GLY A 263 24.45 8.84 19.10
CA GLY A 263 25.67 8.40 19.77
C GLY A 263 25.93 6.89 19.73
N LYS A 264 25.14 6.11 18.97
CA LYS A 264 25.26 4.65 18.88
C LYS A 264 25.58 4.21 17.46
N THR A 265 26.41 3.18 17.35
CA THR A 265 26.83 2.61 16.05
C THR A 265 25.86 1.53 15.62
N TYR A 266 25.31 1.67 14.41
CA TYR A 266 24.46 0.69 13.75
C TYR A 266 25.18 0.08 12.55
N GLU A 267 24.82 -1.16 12.21
CA GLU A 267 25.36 -1.89 11.07
C GLU A 267 24.25 -2.14 10.04
N PHE A 268 24.58 -1.96 8.76
CA PHE A 268 23.62 -2.02 7.65
C PHE A 268 24.08 -3.02 6.60
N CYS A 269 23.16 -3.54 5.80
CA CYS A 269 23.51 -4.42 4.68
C CYS A 269 24.06 -3.65 3.45
N CYS A 270 23.65 -2.38 3.29
CA CYS A 270 24.00 -1.52 2.16
C CYS A 270 23.85 -0.02 2.50
N PRO A 271 24.51 0.88 1.72
CA PRO A 271 24.41 2.33 1.92
C PRO A 271 22.99 2.90 1.85
N PRO A 272 22.09 2.48 0.94
CA PRO A 272 20.71 3.01 0.92
C PRO A 272 19.91 2.72 2.20
N CYS A 273 20.20 1.64 2.93
CA CYS A 273 19.60 1.42 4.25
C CYS A 273 20.06 2.43 5.30
N VAL A 274 21.22 3.08 5.10
CA VAL A 274 21.66 4.18 5.95
C VAL A 274 20.76 5.40 5.71
N ASP A 275 20.38 5.67 4.46
CA ASP A 275 19.53 6.79 4.08
C ASP A 275 18.18 6.71 4.81
N GLU A 276 17.49 5.57 4.64
CA GLU A 276 16.20 5.31 5.28
C GLU A 276 16.28 5.36 6.81
N PHE A 277 17.36 4.83 7.39
CA PHE A 277 17.50 4.82 8.84
C PHE A 277 17.81 6.21 9.43
N VAL A 278 18.62 7.03 8.75
CA VAL A 278 18.86 8.42 9.17
C VAL A 278 17.57 9.24 9.03
N LYS A 279 16.79 9.01 7.98
CA LYS A 279 15.46 9.63 7.81
C LYS A 279 14.51 9.23 8.94
N LEU A 280 14.41 7.93 9.24
CA LEU A 280 13.62 7.42 10.37
C LEU A 280 14.04 8.07 11.69
N ALA A 281 15.34 8.15 11.95
CA ALA A 281 15.87 8.75 13.17
C ALA A 281 15.54 10.24 13.32
N LYS A 282 15.43 10.96 12.20
CA LYS A 282 15.05 12.38 12.17
C LYS A 282 13.55 12.58 12.37
N GLU A 283 12.74 11.81 11.66
CA GLU A 283 11.29 12.00 11.57
C GLU A 283 10.54 11.29 12.71
N ASN A 284 10.97 10.07 13.06
CA ASN A 284 10.32 9.20 14.03
C ASN A 284 11.33 8.62 15.04
N PRO A 285 11.98 9.47 15.86
CA PRO A 285 13.09 9.05 16.74
C PRO A 285 12.72 7.96 17.75
N ASN A 286 11.44 7.83 18.12
CA ASN A 286 10.97 6.82 19.07
C ASN A 286 10.93 5.40 18.47
N ASP A 287 10.95 5.28 17.13
CA ASP A 287 10.94 3.98 16.44
C ASP A 287 12.35 3.39 16.27
N VAL A 288 13.38 4.20 16.54
CA VAL A 288 14.78 3.76 16.56
C VAL A 288 15.05 3.01 17.85
N LYS A 289 15.34 1.72 17.73
CA LYS A 289 15.68 0.85 18.86
C LYS A 289 17.18 0.89 19.13
N ASP A 290 17.57 0.38 20.29
CA ASP A 290 18.98 0.12 20.60
C ASP A 290 19.64 -0.83 19.58
N PRO A 291 20.95 -0.66 19.27
CA PRO A 291 21.68 -1.56 18.36
C PRO A 291 21.52 -3.04 18.71
N ASP A 292 21.48 -3.38 20.00
CA ASP A 292 21.33 -4.76 20.50
C ASP A 292 19.94 -5.36 20.21
N ALA A 293 18.94 -4.53 19.87
CA ALA A 293 17.65 -5.01 19.41
C ALA A 293 17.71 -5.55 17.98
N TYR A 294 18.74 -5.19 17.20
CA TYR A 294 18.94 -5.61 15.81
C TYR A 294 19.89 -6.81 15.72
N VAL A 295 19.54 -7.85 16.48
CA VAL A 295 20.20 -9.15 16.45
C VAL A 295 19.14 -10.21 16.18
N LYS A 296 19.41 -11.11 15.22
CA LYS A 296 18.52 -12.23 14.94
C LYS A 296 18.44 -13.13 16.17
N ARG A 297 17.22 -13.37 16.64
CA ARG A 297 16.93 -14.32 17.73
C ARG A 297 16.56 -15.68 17.17
#